data_AF-A0A0Q4C099-F1
#
_entry.id   AF-A0A0Q4C099-F1
#
_cell.length_a   1.000
_cell.length_b   1.000
_cell.length_c   1.000
_cell.angle_alpha   90.00
_cell.angle_beta   90.00
_cell.angle_gamma   90.00
#
_symmetry.space_group_name_H-M   'P 1'
#
loop_
_entity.id
_entity.type
_entity.pdbx_description
1 polymer ?
#
loop_
_entity_poly.entity_id
_entity_poly.type
_entity_poly.pdbx_seq_one_letter_code
_entity_poly.pdbx_strand_id
1 'polypeptide(L)'
;MQRVDVWTMAGWGLLLMPLLTMWHEIGGHAAACALQGGHVATLGAFYVQCNSLREPGNIVVACGGVTVNAVLSAIAYACWRRARRDTARVVLWLVWVSEAFVAAGYFLFSGVTGYGDLGIGKGGALSGLGLHWPVQVAEIAVGAASYILLVRAAIRALNAMIGTGPQTRRTRRAIAHAYYASAGAAAVLVGLFNPVGIVITIMSAAASSFGGLAGFISIGYATGAVGEARPIDIPRNMAVIVAGALMVLAFGFVLGPSIQFR
;
A
#
# COMPACT_ATOMS: atom_id res chain seq x y z
N MET A 1 -23.28 16.68 11.78
CA MET A 1 -23.05 16.93 10.34
C MET A 1 -21.78 16.23 9.91
N GLN A 2 -21.73 15.64 8.71
CA GLN A 2 -20.50 15.04 8.16
C GLN A 2 -19.88 16.00 7.15
N ARG A 3 -18.61 16.36 7.34
CA ARG A 3 -17.85 17.20 6.41
C ARG A 3 -16.54 16.52 6.12
N VAL A 4 -16.32 16.15 4.87
CA VAL A 4 -15.04 15.61 4.39
C VAL A 4 -14.67 16.30 3.09
N ASP A 5 -13.55 17.02 3.11
CA ASP A 5 -12.99 17.66 1.92
C ASP A 5 -12.25 16.63 1.05
N VAL A 6 -12.76 16.42 -0.16
CA VAL A 6 -12.22 15.45 -1.14
C VAL A 6 -10.78 15.75 -1.52
N TRP A 7 -10.40 17.03 -1.58
CA TRP A 7 -9.04 17.43 -1.96
C TRP A 7 -8.03 17.11 -0.88
N THR A 8 -8.42 17.25 0.39
CA THR A 8 -7.59 16.80 1.51
C THR A 8 -7.40 15.29 1.48
N MET A 9 -8.45 14.52 1.11
CA MET A 9 -8.31 13.08 0.94
C MET A 9 -7.42 12.70 -0.24
N ALA A 10 -7.50 13.45 -1.34
CA ALA A 10 -6.59 13.30 -2.46
C ALA A 10 -5.14 13.64 -2.04
N GLY A 11 -4.94 14.72 -1.29
CA GLY A 11 -3.64 15.10 -0.74
C GLY A 11 -3.03 14.00 0.14
N TRP A 12 -3.84 13.34 0.97
CA TRP A 12 -3.38 12.17 1.72
C TRP A 12 -3.00 10.99 0.81
N GLY A 13 -3.72 10.76 -0.29
CA GLY A 13 -3.34 9.73 -1.26
C GLY A 13 -2.01 10.03 -1.96
N LEU A 14 -1.82 11.28 -2.38
CA LEU A 14 -0.56 11.75 -2.97
C LEU A 14 0.60 11.69 -1.97
N LEU A 15 0.35 11.99 -0.69
CA LEU A 15 1.39 11.99 0.34
C LEU A 15 1.75 10.58 0.83
N LEU A 16 0.74 9.78 1.14
CA LEU A 16 0.95 8.46 1.73
C LEU A 16 1.46 7.45 0.72
N MET A 17 1.08 7.53 -0.56
CA MET A 17 1.55 6.55 -1.54
C MET A 17 3.09 6.49 -1.60
N PRO A 18 3.84 7.58 -1.86
CA PRO A 18 5.30 7.53 -1.88
C PRO A 18 5.90 7.10 -0.54
N LEU A 19 5.36 7.63 0.57
CA LEU A 19 5.90 7.36 1.90
C LEU A 19 5.80 5.89 2.29
N LEU A 20 4.65 5.28 2.04
CA LEU A 20 4.41 3.86 2.34
C LEU A 20 5.23 2.96 1.42
N THR A 21 5.33 3.30 0.13
CA THR A 21 6.24 2.61 -0.79
C THR A 21 7.70 2.74 -0.34
N MET A 22 8.15 3.90 0.14
CA MET A 22 9.50 4.06 0.67
C MET A 22 9.74 3.22 1.93
N TRP A 23 8.75 3.07 2.81
CA TRP A 23 8.86 2.16 3.94
C TRP A 23 9.02 0.71 3.50
N HIS A 24 8.30 0.29 2.48
CA HIS A 24 8.44 -1.03 1.87
C HIS A 24 9.83 -1.25 1.26
N GLU A 25 10.23 -0.37 0.33
CA GLU A 25 11.47 -0.52 -0.42
C GLU A 25 12.71 -0.25 0.45
N ILE A 26 12.76 0.90 1.11
CA ILE A 26 13.92 1.33 1.90
C ILE A 26 13.88 0.68 3.28
N GLY A 27 12.76 0.78 3.98
CA GLY A 27 12.62 0.25 5.34
C GLY A 27 12.58 -1.28 5.39
N GLY A 28 12.12 -1.93 4.32
CA GLY A 28 12.08 -3.38 4.19
C GLY A 28 13.31 -3.93 3.47
N HIS A 29 13.31 -3.87 2.13
CA HIS A 29 14.34 -4.53 1.32
C HIS A 29 15.75 -3.96 1.54
N ALA A 30 15.91 -2.64 1.41
CA ALA A 30 17.24 -2.02 1.51
C ALA A 30 17.81 -2.15 2.93
N ALA A 31 16.99 -1.94 3.97
CA ALA A 31 17.39 -2.14 5.35
C ALA A 31 17.77 -3.59 5.63
N ALA A 32 16.95 -4.57 5.20
CA ALA A 32 17.27 -5.99 5.35
C ALA A 32 18.57 -6.38 4.63
N CYS A 33 18.83 -5.79 3.46
CA CYS A 33 20.07 -6.00 2.71
C CYS A 33 21.27 -5.46 3.51
N ALA A 34 21.22 -4.19 3.92
CA ALA A 34 22.31 -3.53 4.63
C ALA A 34 22.61 -4.16 5.99
N LEU A 35 21.57 -4.52 6.76
CA LEU A 35 21.73 -5.16 8.08
C LEU A 35 22.39 -6.53 8.01
N GLN A 36 22.29 -7.22 6.87
CA GLN A 36 22.94 -8.50 6.62
C GLN A 36 24.34 -8.35 5.98
N GLY A 37 24.83 -7.12 5.81
CA GLY A 37 26.11 -6.84 5.15
C GLY A 37 26.06 -6.93 3.62
N GLY A 38 24.86 -6.95 3.03
CA GLY A 38 24.67 -6.90 1.59
C GLY A 38 24.91 -5.49 1.02
N HIS A 39 25.12 -5.42 -0.29
CA HIS A 39 25.32 -4.16 -1.01
C HIS A 39 24.04 -3.74 -1.74
N VAL A 40 23.40 -2.65 -1.29
CA VAL A 40 22.26 -2.05 -1.99
C VAL A 40 22.78 -1.35 -3.24
N ALA A 41 22.69 -1.99 -4.40
CA ALA A 41 23.24 -1.48 -5.65
C ALA A 41 22.33 -0.46 -6.33
N THR A 42 21.02 -0.69 -6.29
CA THR A 42 20.03 0.22 -6.90
C THR A 42 18.87 0.43 -5.94
N LEU A 43 18.41 1.68 -5.84
CA LEU A 43 17.14 2.04 -5.22
C LEU A 43 16.26 2.75 -6.24
N GLY A 44 15.20 2.08 -6.69
CA GLY A 44 14.17 2.65 -7.55
C GLY A 44 12.93 3.05 -6.76
N ALA A 45 11.95 3.65 -7.45
CA ALA A 45 10.67 4.01 -6.86
C ALA A 45 9.85 2.80 -6.38
N PHE A 46 9.98 1.64 -7.03
CA PHE A 46 9.20 0.43 -6.73
C PHE A 46 10.06 -0.85 -6.74
N TYR A 47 11.36 -0.71 -6.51
CA TYR A 47 12.25 -1.86 -6.41
C TYR A 47 13.56 -1.50 -5.72
N VAL A 48 14.17 -2.50 -5.07
CA VAL A 48 15.54 -2.45 -4.56
C VAL A 48 16.34 -3.61 -5.13
N GLN A 49 17.57 -3.32 -5.55
CA GLN A 49 18.53 -4.36 -5.94
C GLN A 49 19.58 -4.54 -4.84
N CYS A 50 19.55 -5.70 -4.18
CA CYS A 50 20.57 -6.13 -3.23
C CYS A 50 21.53 -7.12 -3.90
N ASN A 51 22.83 -6.86 -3.79
CA ASN A 51 23.89 -7.75 -4.25
C ASN A 51 24.66 -8.32 -3.06
N SER A 52 25.51 -9.32 -3.36
CA SER A 52 26.51 -9.87 -2.43
C SER A 52 25.98 -10.75 -1.29
N LEU A 53 24.67 -11.04 -1.27
CA LEU A 53 24.08 -12.02 -0.36
C LEU A 53 23.87 -13.37 -1.05
N ARG A 54 24.09 -14.45 -0.28
CA ARG A 54 23.71 -15.83 -0.64
C ARG A 54 22.45 -16.20 0.11
N GLU A 55 21.82 -17.30 -0.27
CA GLU A 55 20.76 -17.89 0.57
C GLU A 55 21.30 -18.25 1.96
N PRO A 56 20.54 -18.00 3.04
CA PRO A 56 19.14 -17.55 3.08
C PRO A 56 18.94 -16.01 3.09
N GLY A 57 20.00 -15.22 2.94
CA GLY A 57 19.93 -13.76 3.08
C GLY A 57 19.05 -13.08 2.03
N ASN A 58 19.00 -13.62 0.80
CA ASN A 58 18.12 -13.12 -0.25
C ASN A 58 16.64 -13.34 0.08
N ILE A 59 16.28 -14.48 0.70
CA ILE A 59 14.91 -14.73 1.18
C ILE A 59 14.50 -13.67 2.21
N VAL A 60 15.39 -13.31 3.14
CA VAL A 60 15.12 -12.27 4.15
C VAL A 60 14.92 -10.91 3.49
N VAL A 61 15.74 -10.57 2.50
CA VAL A 61 15.56 -9.33 1.72
C VAL A 61 14.23 -9.36 0.98
N ALA A 62 13.90 -10.44 0.28
CA ALA A 62 12.67 -10.58 -0.47
C ALA A 62 11.42 -10.44 0.41
N CYS A 63 11.40 -11.04 1.60
CA CYS A 63 10.31 -10.86 2.57
C CYS A 63 10.28 -9.47 3.23
N GLY A 64 11.34 -8.68 3.13
CA GLY A 64 11.54 -7.46 3.91
C GLY A 64 10.44 -6.43 3.72
N GLY A 65 10.12 -6.11 2.47
CA GLY A 65 9.06 -5.14 2.13
C GLY A 65 7.70 -5.56 2.68
N VAL A 66 7.24 -6.78 2.35
CA VAL A 66 5.95 -7.31 2.85
C VAL A 66 5.90 -7.35 4.38
N THR A 67 7.00 -7.68 5.03
CA THR A 67 7.10 -7.71 6.50
C THR A 67 6.91 -6.31 7.09
N VAL A 68 7.56 -5.29 6.52
CA VAL A 68 7.38 -3.91 6.97
C VAL A 68 5.95 -3.43 6.79
N ASN A 69 5.31 -3.75 5.66
CA ASN A 69 3.91 -3.43 5.43
C ASN A 69 3.01 -4.04 6.52
N ALA A 70 3.19 -5.34 6.83
CA ALA A 70 2.44 -6.00 7.88
C ALA A 70 2.64 -5.36 9.27
N VAL A 71 3.88 -4.98 9.61
CA VAL A 71 4.22 -4.31 10.87
C VAL A 71 3.60 -2.92 10.94
N LEU A 72 3.76 -2.09 9.90
CA LEU A 72 3.18 -0.74 9.84
C LEU A 72 1.66 -0.79 9.90
N SER A 73 1.05 -1.75 9.20
CA SER A 73 -0.38 -2.04 9.27
C SER A 73 -0.83 -2.32 10.71
N ALA A 74 -0.14 -3.20 11.42
CA ALA A 74 -0.47 -3.56 12.81
C ALA A 74 -0.30 -2.38 13.78
N ILE A 75 0.79 -1.60 13.64
CA ILE A 75 1.03 -0.40 14.44
C ILE A 75 -0.04 0.65 14.17
N ALA A 76 -0.33 0.94 12.90
CA ALA A 76 -1.34 1.91 12.51
C ALA A 76 -2.74 1.51 13.01
N TYR A 77 -3.10 0.22 12.97
CA TYR A 77 -4.33 -0.28 13.58
C TYR A 77 -4.36 -0.08 15.10
N ALA A 78 -3.27 -0.40 15.79
CA ALA A 78 -3.17 -0.23 17.24
C ALA A 78 -3.27 1.25 17.67
N CYS A 79 -2.66 2.16 16.91
CA CYS A 79 -2.76 3.60 17.09
C CYS A 79 -4.16 4.12 16.72
N TRP A 80 -4.75 3.63 15.64
CA TRP A 80 -6.09 4.00 15.18
C TRP A 80 -7.14 3.77 16.27
N ARG A 81 -7.08 2.62 16.97
CA ARG A 81 -8.00 2.30 18.08
C ARG A 81 -7.93 3.30 19.24
N ARG A 82 -6.82 4.03 19.38
CA ARG A 82 -6.59 5.01 20.45
C ARG A 82 -6.76 6.46 19.98
N ALA A 83 -6.83 6.69 18.68
CA ALA A 83 -6.93 8.03 18.12
C ALA A 83 -8.30 8.65 18.42
N ARG A 84 -8.30 9.89 18.93
CA ARG A 84 -9.52 10.64 19.28
C ARG A 84 -9.92 11.68 18.25
N ARG A 85 -8.95 12.29 17.57
CA ARG A 85 -9.20 13.32 16.54
C ARG A 85 -9.57 12.66 15.22
N ASP A 86 -10.60 13.19 14.55
CA ASP A 86 -11.13 12.65 13.28
C ASP A 86 -10.04 12.49 12.21
N THR A 87 -9.23 13.53 11.98
CA THR A 87 -8.13 13.47 11.02
C THR A 87 -7.12 12.38 11.34
N ALA A 88 -6.72 12.25 12.62
CA ALA A 88 -5.77 11.21 13.03
C ALA A 88 -6.38 9.82 12.83
N ARG A 89 -7.67 9.64 13.15
CA ARG A 89 -8.38 8.37 12.93
C ARG A 89 -8.44 8.02 11.44
N VAL A 90 -8.77 8.98 10.57
CA VAL A 90 -8.82 8.73 9.12
C VAL A 90 -7.44 8.40 8.57
N VAL A 91 -6.40 9.16 8.91
CA VAL A 91 -5.03 8.93 8.40
C VAL A 91 -4.48 7.59 8.87
N LEU A 92 -4.60 7.26 10.16
CA LEU A 92 -4.14 5.97 10.69
C LEU A 92 -4.93 4.80 10.08
N TRP A 93 -6.22 4.99 9.82
CA TRP A 93 -7.02 3.99 9.11
C TRP A 93 -6.55 3.83 7.66
N LEU A 94 -6.23 4.91 6.95
CA LEU A 94 -5.68 4.83 5.60
C LEU A 94 -4.35 4.08 5.55
N VAL A 95 -3.42 4.39 6.46
CA VAL A 95 -2.13 3.70 6.57
C VAL A 95 -2.36 2.22 6.85
N TRP A 96 -3.14 1.90 7.89
CA TRP A 96 -3.46 0.52 8.23
C TRP A 96 -4.03 -0.26 7.05
N VAL A 97 -5.09 0.26 6.42
CA VAL A 97 -5.80 -0.44 5.35
C VAL A 97 -4.95 -0.57 4.10
N SER A 98 -4.19 0.47 3.74
CA SER A 98 -3.31 0.43 2.55
C SER A 98 -2.23 -0.63 2.73
N GLU A 99 -1.51 -0.60 3.85
CA GLU A 99 -0.43 -1.55 4.11
C GLU A 99 -0.92 -2.98 4.28
N ALA A 100 -2.08 -3.17 4.94
CA ALA A 100 -2.70 -4.49 5.03
C ALA A 100 -3.09 -5.05 3.67
N PHE A 101 -3.69 -4.22 2.81
CA PHE A 101 -4.10 -4.61 1.48
C PHE A 101 -2.92 -4.91 0.58
N VAL A 102 -1.86 -4.10 0.62
CA VAL A 102 -0.63 -4.35 -0.15
C VAL A 102 -0.01 -5.67 0.32
N ALA A 103 0.18 -5.88 1.63
CA ALA A 103 0.75 -7.11 2.16
C ALA A 103 -0.06 -8.37 1.74
N ALA A 104 -1.39 -8.32 1.82
CA ALA A 104 -2.26 -9.39 1.33
C ALA A 104 -2.22 -9.53 -0.21
N GLY A 105 -2.09 -8.43 -0.92
CA GLY A 105 -1.99 -8.35 -2.38
C GLY A 105 -0.73 -9.02 -2.91
N TYR A 106 0.40 -8.98 -2.17
CA TYR A 106 1.62 -9.67 -2.56
C TYR A 106 1.43 -11.19 -2.66
N PHE A 107 0.70 -11.82 -1.74
CA PHE A 107 0.36 -13.25 -1.86
C PHE A 107 -0.46 -13.54 -3.12
N LEU A 108 -1.43 -12.68 -3.47
CA LEU A 108 -2.20 -12.85 -4.70
C LEU A 108 -1.34 -12.67 -5.94
N PHE A 109 -0.53 -11.61 -5.98
CA PHE A 109 0.34 -11.30 -7.11
C PHE A 109 1.39 -12.40 -7.32
N SER A 110 2.07 -12.82 -6.26
CA SER A 110 3.07 -13.89 -6.32
C SER A 110 2.46 -15.25 -6.62
N GLY A 111 1.30 -15.56 -6.04
CA GLY A 111 0.60 -16.80 -6.36
C GLY A 111 0.14 -16.87 -7.83
N VAL A 112 -0.36 -15.77 -8.40
CA VAL A 112 -0.83 -15.75 -9.81
C VAL A 112 0.34 -15.73 -10.81
N THR A 113 1.38 -14.93 -10.54
CA THR A 113 2.45 -14.69 -11.52
C THR A 113 3.67 -15.58 -11.33
N GLY A 114 3.89 -16.07 -10.10
CA GLY A 114 5.13 -16.72 -9.68
C GLY A 114 6.28 -15.74 -9.39
N TYR A 115 6.07 -14.43 -9.55
CA TYR A 115 7.08 -13.39 -9.37
C TYR A 115 6.78 -12.46 -8.18
N GLY A 116 7.70 -11.53 -7.90
CA GLY A 116 7.61 -10.60 -6.77
C GLY A 116 8.21 -11.16 -5.49
N ASP A 117 8.08 -10.39 -4.41
CA ASP A 117 8.70 -10.63 -3.11
C ASP A 117 8.48 -12.02 -2.53
N LEU A 118 7.26 -12.55 -2.68
CA LEU A 118 6.89 -13.87 -2.17
C LEU A 118 6.92 -14.95 -3.25
N GLY A 119 7.34 -14.60 -4.47
CA GLY A 119 7.31 -15.50 -5.60
C GLY A 119 8.23 -16.71 -5.48
N ILE A 120 7.92 -17.73 -6.28
CA ILE A 120 8.74 -18.92 -6.50
C ILE A 120 9.80 -18.71 -7.61
N GLY A 121 9.73 -17.60 -8.33
CA GLY A 121 10.72 -17.19 -9.33
C GLY A 121 12.02 -16.70 -8.70
N LYS A 122 13.06 -16.53 -9.51
CA LYS A 122 14.38 -16.07 -9.06
C LYS A 122 14.28 -14.76 -8.27
N GLY A 123 14.79 -14.77 -7.04
CA GLY A 123 14.83 -13.59 -6.16
C GLY A 123 13.59 -13.40 -5.27
N GLY A 124 12.56 -14.25 -5.42
CA GLY A 124 11.43 -14.29 -4.49
C GLY A 124 11.72 -15.17 -3.26
N ALA A 125 11.04 -14.90 -2.16
CA ALA A 125 11.24 -15.59 -0.89
C ALA A 125 10.95 -17.09 -0.93
N LEU A 126 10.17 -17.56 -1.91
CA LEU A 126 9.77 -18.95 -2.06
C LEU A 126 10.51 -19.68 -3.19
N SER A 127 11.57 -19.08 -3.75
CA SER A 127 12.25 -19.56 -4.95
C SER A 127 12.97 -20.92 -4.82
N GLY A 128 13.10 -21.44 -3.59
CA GLY A 128 13.70 -22.74 -3.30
C GLY A 128 12.69 -23.89 -3.12
N LEU A 129 11.38 -23.62 -3.19
CA LEU A 129 10.36 -24.64 -2.97
C LEU A 129 10.11 -25.44 -4.26
N GLY A 130 10.47 -26.73 -4.29
CA GLY A 130 10.32 -27.60 -5.45
C GLY A 130 8.88 -27.96 -5.86
N LEU A 131 7.87 -27.45 -5.14
CA LEU A 131 6.45 -27.66 -5.40
C LEU A 131 5.82 -26.35 -5.89
N HIS A 132 5.99 -26.03 -7.17
CA HIS A 132 5.60 -24.73 -7.71
C HIS A 132 4.08 -24.48 -7.66
N TRP A 133 3.28 -25.40 -8.23
CA TRP A 133 1.83 -25.20 -8.32
C TRP A 133 1.12 -25.25 -6.95
N PRO A 134 1.47 -26.13 -5.97
CA PRO A 134 0.82 -26.13 -4.67
C PRO A 134 1.11 -24.86 -3.87
N VAL A 135 2.34 -24.33 -3.96
CA VAL A 135 2.73 -23.08 -3.31
C VAL A 135 1.92 -21.92 -3.89
N GLN A 136 1.85 -21.80 -5.21
CA GLN A 136 1.06 -20.75 -5.86
C GLN A 136 -0.43 -20.82 -5.49
N VAL A 137 -1.02 -22.03 -5.46
CA VAL A 137 -2.42 -22.22 -5.03
C VAL A 137 -2.60 -21.79 -3.56
N ALA A 138 -1.65 -22.14 -2.69
CA ALA A 138 -1.69 -21.75 -1.29
C ALA A 138 -1.56 -20.23 -1.12
N GLU A 139 -0.65 -19.57 -1.86
CA GLU A 139 -0.50 -18.12 -1.87
C GLU A 139 -1.78 -17.43 -2.34
N ILE A 140 -2.39 -17.88 -3.44
CA ILE A 140 -3.67 -17.34 -3.92
C ILE A 140 -4.75 -17.49 -2.84
N ALA A 141 -4.86 -18.66 -2.22
CA ALA A 141 -5.87 -18.91 -1.20
C ALA A 141 -5.68 -18.01 0.02
N VAL A 142 -4.44 -17.90 0.53
CA VAL A 142 -4.09 -17.05 1.68
C VAL A 142 -4.30 -15.58 1.36
N GLY A 143 -3.83 -15.13 0.19
CA GLY A 143 -4.01 -13.77 -0.30
C GLY A 143 -5.48 -13.40 -0.45
N ALA A 144 -6.29 -14.23 -1.12
CA ALA A 144 -7.72 -13.99 -1.30
C ALA A 144 -8.47 -13.95 0.04
N ALA A 145 -8.23 -14.93 0.91
CA ALA A 145 -8.89 -15.00 2.20
C ALA A 145 -8.52 -13.79 3.08
N SER A 146 -7.23 -13.47 3.21
CA SER A 146 -6.77 -12.32 3.98
C SER A 146 -7.31 -11.01 3.43
N TYR A 147 -7.26 -10.80 2.11
CA TYR A 147 -7.77 -9.58 1.46
C TYR A 147 -9.26 -9.38 1.71
N ILE A 148 -10.09 -10.42 1.55
CA ILE A 148 -11.54 -10.36 1.83
C ILE A 148 -11.81 -10.02 3.30
N LEU A 149 -11.10 -10.66 4.23
CA LEU A 149 -11.25 -10.41 5.66
C LEU A 149 -10.84 -8.98 6.03
N LEU A 150 -9.76 -8.48 5.43
CA LEU A 150 -9.27 -7.11 5.62
C LEU A 150 -10.26 -6.08 5.06
N VAL A 151 -10.86 -6.31 3.88
CA VAL A 151 -11.90 -5.42 3.34
C VAL A 151 -13.08 -5.34 4.30
N ARG A 152 -13.54 -6.48 4.83
CA ARG A 152 -14.61 -6.52 5.83
C ARG A 152 -14.22 -5.81 7.13
N ALA A 153 -12.98 -5.97 7.59
CA ALA A 153 -12.46 -5.26 8.76
C ALA A 153 -12.39 -3.75 8.54
N ALA A 154 -11.90 -3.31 7.38
CA ALA A 154 -11.80 -1.90 6.99
C ALA A 154 -13.19 -1.24 6.91
N ILE A 155 -14.18 -1.92 6.33
CA ILE A 155 -15.58 -1.45 6.30
C ILE A 155 -16.11 -1.29 7.73
N ARG A 156 -15.95 -2.30 8.60
CA ARG A 156 -16.40 -2.23 10.00
C ARG A 156 -15.74 -1.09 10.76
N ALA A 157 -14.44 -0.88 10.56
CA ALA A 157 -13.70 0.21 11.17
C ALA A 157 -14.19 1.58 10.68
N LEU A 158 -14.44 1.73 9.37
CA LEU A 158 -15.02 2.96 8.82
C LEU A 158 -16.42 3.20 9.38
N ASN A 159 -17.27 2.17 9.48
CA ASN A 159 -18.59 2.26 10.11
C ASN A 159 -18.49 2.76 11.56
N ALA A 160 -17.48 2.35 12.31
CA ALA A 160 -17.27 2.82 13.67
C ALA A 160 -16.92 4.33 13.74
N MET A 161 -16.29 4.88 12.70
CA MET A 161 -15.95 6.30 12.59
C MET A 161 -17.15 7.14 12.14
N ILE A 162 -17.82 6.75 11.06
CA ILE A 162 -18.80 7.60 10.36
C ILE A 162 -20.25 7.11 10.49
N GLY A 163 -20.50 6.01 11.22
CA GLY A 163 -21.81 5.38 11.32
C GLY A 163 -22.18 4.54 10.10
N THR A 164 -23.44 4.13 10.03
CA THR A 164 -24.03 3.38 8.92
C THR A 164 -25.19 4.15 8.30
N GLY A 165 -25.80 3.59 7.24
CA GLY A 165 -26.98 4.19 6.61
C GLY A 165 -26.68 5.04 5.36
N PRO A 166 -27.73 5.38 4.58
CA PRO A 166 -27.60 6.05 3.28
C PRO A 166 -26.91 7.41 3.33
N GLN A 167 -27.06 8.14 4.44
CA GLN A 167 -26.46 9.47 4.64
C GLN A 167 -24.93 9.44 4.62
N THR A 168 -24.31 8.29 4.93
CA THR A 168 -22.85 8.12 4.93
C THR A 168 -22.24 7.94 3.52
N ARG A 169 -23.07 7.76 2.48
CA ARG A 169 -22.62 7.43 1.11
C ARG A 169 -21.61 8.42 0.55
N ARG A 170 -21.88 9.73 0.69
CA ARG A 170 -20.99 10.78 0.17
C ARG A 170 -19.65 10.77 0.90
N THR A 171 -19.68 10.66 2.23
CA THR A 171 -18.51 10.60 3.10
C THR A 171 -17.63 9.40 2.80
N ARG A 172 -18.22 8.20 2.62
CA ARG A 172 -17.50 6.97 2.25
C ARG A 172 -16.74 7.12 0.94
N ARG A 173 -17.42 7.63 -0.09
CA ARG A 173 -16.81 7.84 -1.41
C ARG A 173 -15.71 8.90 -1.35
N ALA A 174 -15.95 10.00 -0.63
CA ALA A 174 -14.96 11.06 -0.45
C ALA A 174 -13.68 10.53 0.24
N ILE A 175 -13.80 9.67 1.26
CA ILE A 175 -12.64 9.08 1.93
C ILE A 175 -11.99 8.03 1.03
N ALA A 176 -12.75 7.02 0.61
CA ALA A 176 -12.19 5.82 -0.01
C ALA A 176 -11.83 6.02 -1.49
N HIS A 177 -12.74 6.58 -2.30
CA HIS A 177 -12.52 6.70 -3.74
C HIS A 177 -11.55 7.83 -4.08
N ALA A 178 -11.60 8.96 -3.36
CA ALA A 178 -10.64 10.04 -3.60
C ALA A 178 -9.21 9.60 -3.23
N TYR A 179 -9.05 8.93 -2.10
CA TYR A 179 -7.76 8.36 -1.69
C TYR A 179 -7.27 7.33 -2.72
N TYR A 180 -8.11 6.35 -3.08
CA TYR A 180 -7.78 5.31 -4.06
C TYR A 180 -7.35 5.88 -5.41
N ALA A 181 -8.14 6.81 -5.96
CA ALA A 181 -7.87 7.41 -7.26
C ALA A 181 -6.58 8.23 -7.24
N SER A 182 -6.35 9.03 -6.20
CA SER A 182 -5.15 9.86 -6.10
C SER A 182 -3.88 9.05 -5.83
N ALA A 183 -3.93 8.04 -4.95
CA ALA A 183 -2.79 7.15 -4.71
C ALA A 183 -2.42 6.37 -5.98
N GLY A 184 -3.40 5.80 -6.68
CA GLY A 184 -3.16 5.10 -7.94
C GLY A 184 -2.65 6.01 -9.04
N ALA A 185 -3.21 7.21 -9.19
CA ALA A 185 -2.74 8.20 -10.15
C ALA A 185 -1.29 8.63 -9.86
N ALA A 186 -0.94 8.86 -8.60
CA ALA A 186 0.42 9.18 -8.20
C ALA A 186 1.40 8.05 -8.54
N ALA A 187 1.01 6.79 -8.32
CA ALA A 187 1.88 5.65 -8.62
C ALA A 187 2.13 5.51 -10.12
N VAL A 188 1.09 5.69 -10.94
CA VAL A 188 1.24 5.73 -12.41
C VAL A 188 2.15 6.88 -12.83
N LEU A 189 1.93 8.09 -12.30
CA LEU A 189 2.75 9.26 -12.64
C LEU A 189 4.23 9.04 -12.31
N VAL A 190 4.53 8.48 -11.14
CA VAL A 190 5.90 8.13 -10.74
C VAL A 190 6.46 7.04 -11.65
N GLY A 191 5.65 6.04 -11.99
CA GLY A 191 6.03 4.95 -12.88
C GLY A 191 6.42 5.41 -14.28
N LEU A 192 5.91 6.55 -14.76
CA LEU A 192 6.32 7.12 -16.05
C LEU A 192 7.79 7.55 -16.09
N PHE A 193 8.41 7.81 -14.94
CA PHE A 193 9.82 8.20 -14.84
C PHE A 193 10.77 7.01 -14.71
N ASN A 194 10.25 5.77 -14.69
CA ASN A 194 11.07 4.58 -14.44
C ASN A 194 11.79 4.09 -15.72
N PRO A 195 13.12 3.92 -15.67
CA PRO A 195 13.93 3.53 -16.82
C PRO A 195 13.79 2.04 -17.21
N VAL A 196 13.19 1.19 -16.36
CA VAL A 196 13.06 -0.27 -16.57
C VAL A 196 12.00 -0.62 -17.64
N GLY A 197 11.38 0.39 -18.24
CA GLY A 197 10.45 0.28 -19.36
C GLY A 197 9.01 0.53 -18.92
N ILE A 198 8.30 1.34 -19.71
CA ILE A 198 6.95 1.84 -19.36
C ILE A 198 5.94 0.71 -19.14
N VAL A 199 6.07 -0.40 -19.85
CA VAL A 199 5.15 -1.55 -19.76
C VAL A 199 5.35 -2.33 -18.46
N ILE A 200 6.58 -2.65 -18.08
CA ILE A 200 6.89 -3.35 -16.81
C ILE A 200 6.53 -2.45 -15.64
N THR A 201 6.85 -1.15 -15.75
CA THR A 201 6.58 -0.21 -14.67
C THR A 201 5.10 0.06 -14.48
N ILE A 202 4.33 0.25 -15.56
CA ILE A 202 2.88 0.41 -15.43
C ILE A 202 2.25 -0.88 -14.90
N MET A 203 2.70 -2.06 -15.32
CA MET A 203 2.13 -3.31 -14.81
C MET A 203 2.42 -3.50 -13.32
N SER A 204 3.66 -3.28 -12.87
CA SER A 204 4.02 -3.40 -11.46
C SER A 204 3.39 -2.30 -10.60
N ALA A 205 3.48 -1.02 -11.03
CA ALA A 205 2.91 0.11 -10.29
C ALA A 205 1.37 0.08 -10.27
N ALA A 206 0.72 -0.30 -11.37
CA ALA A 206 -0.73 -0.45 -11.39
C ALA A 206 -1.17 -1.67 -10.57
N ALA A 207 -0.43 -2.78 -10.61
CA ALA A 207 -0.73 -3.95 -9.78
C ALA A 207 -0.56 -3.65 -8.29
N SER A 208 0.54 -3.02 -7.87
CA SER A 208 0.81 -2.69 -6.47
C SER A 208 -0.10 -1.57 -5.94
N SER A 209 -0.51 -0.62 -6.79
CA SER A 209 -1.35 0.50 -6.37
C SER A 209 -2.83 0.28 -6.68
N PHE A 210 -3.26 0.30 -7.94
CA PHE A 210 -4.68 0.12 -8.26
C PHE A 210 -5.18 -1.29 -7.91
N GLY A 211 -4.38 -2.32 -8.18
CA GLY A 211 -4.68 -3.70 -7.81
C GLY A 211 -4.64 -3.89 -6.29
N GLY A 212 -3.51 -3.55 -5.68
CA GLY A 212 -3.28 -3.68 -4.24
C GLY A 212 -4.33 -2.92 -3.42
N LEU A 213 -4.72 -1.71 -3.83
CA LEU A 213 -5.70 -0.89 -3.09
C LEU A 213 -7.15 -1.06 -3.57
N ALA A 214 -7.46 -2.01 -4.46
CA ALA A 214 -8.79 -2.17 -5.05
C ALA A 214 -9.94 -2.32 -4.02
N GLY A 215 -9.65 -2.83 -2.82
CA GLY A 215 -10.60 -2.93 -1.71
C GLY A 215 -11.23 -1.59 -1.31
N PHE A 216 -10.57 -0.45 -1.58
CA PHE A 216 -11.15 0.88 -1.35
C PHE A 216 -12.35 1.16 -2.25
N ILE A 217 -12.46 0.54 -3.42
CA ILE A 217 -13.65 0.62 -4.28
C ILE A 217 -14.86 0.07 -3.50
N SER A 218 -14.73 -1.16 -2.98
CA SER A 218 -15.76 -1.83 -2.19
C SER A 218 -16.11 -1.04 -0.93
N ILE A 219 -15.11 -0.49 -0.22
CA ILE A 219 -15.33 0.34 0.97
C ILE A 219 -16.17 1.58 0.65
N GLY A 220 -15.89 2.27 -0.46
CA GLY A 220 -16.64 3.46 -0.86
C GLY A 220 -18.10 3.18 -1.24
N TYR A 221 -18.42 1.94 -1.64
CA TYR A 221 -19.79 1.50 -1.94
C TYR A 221 -20.49 0.81 -0.78
N ALA A 222 -19.78 0.39 0.27
CA ALA A 222 -20.31 -0.35 1.42
C ALA A 222 -21.19 0.52 2.33
N THR A 223 -22.36 0.92 1.83
CA THR A 223 -23.36 1.70 2.55
C THR A 223 -24.43 0.76 3.09
N GLY A 224 -24.67 0.80 4.40
CA GLY A 224 -25.77 0.03 5.00
C GLY A 224 -27.14 0.62 4.64
N ALA A 225 -28.17 -0.23 4.56
CA ALA A 225 -29.54 0.21 4.33
C ALA A 225 -30.14 0.94 5.55
N VAL A 226 -29.69 0.58 6.75
CA VAL A 226 -30.23 1.08 8.03
C VAL A 226 -29.10 1.61 8.92
N GLY A 227 -29.46 2.55 9.79
CA GLY A 227 -28.61 3.14 10.83
C GLY A 227 -28.32 4.61 10.60
N GLU A 228 -27.61 5.20 11.55
CA GLU A 228 -27.40 6.65 11.63
C GLU A 228 -25.96 7.04 11.34
N ALA A 229 -25.82 8.17 10.67
CA ALA A 229 -24.53 8.79 10.42
C ALA A 229 -23.95 9.38 11.71
N ARG A 230 -22.67 9.12 11.96
CA ARG A 230 -21.92 9.77 13.04
C ARG A 230 -21.23 11.03 12.52
N PRO A 231 -21.14 12.11 13.32
CA PRO A 231 -20.44 13.31 12.90
C PRO A 231 -18.96 12.99 12.67
N ILE A 232 -18.40 13.59 11.63
CA ILE A 232 -16.97 13.59 11.32
C ILE A 232 -16.65 14.90 10.62
N ASP A 233 -15.55 15.55 10.99
CA ASP A 233 -15.08 16.79 10.36
C ASP A 233 -13.62 16.66 9.90
N ILE A 234 -13.44 16.58 8.59
CA ILE A 234 -12.17 16.65 7.89
C ILE A 234 -12.22 17.89 6.99
N PRO A 235 -11.80 19.06 7.50
CA PRO A 235 -11.79 20.30 6.74
C PRO A 235 -10.71 20.27 5.66
N ARG A 236 -10.76 21.26 4.75
CA ARG A 236 -9.69 21.45 3.78
C ARG A 236 -8.37 21.74 4.48
N ASN A 237 -7.32 21.00 4.14
CA ASN A 237 -5.97 21.20 4.63
C ASN A 237 -5.01 21.42 3.46
N MET A 238 -4.66 22.67 3.20
CA MET A 238 -3.74 23.04 2.12
C MET A 238 -2.33 22.50 2.34
N ALA A 239 -1.87 22.37 3.58
CA ALA A 239 -0.54 21.85 3.88
C ALA A 239 -0.41 20.39 3.40
N VAL A 240 -1.43 19.56 3.64
CA VAL A 240 -1.45 18.16 3.19
C VAL A 240 -1.52 18.07 1.68
N ILE A 241 -2.34 18.91 1.03
CA ILE A 241 -2.48 18.92 -0.43
C ILE A 241 -1.15 19.28 -1.10
N VAL A 242 -0.51 20.36 -0.65
CA VAL A 242 0.77 20.82 -1.17
C VAL A 242 1.88 19.82 -0.85
N ALA A 243 1.96 19.33 0.39
CA ALA A 243 2.95 18.33 0.78
C ALA A 243 2.82 17.03 -0.04
N GLY A 244 1.59 16.57 -0.28
CA GLY A 244 1.35 15.39 -1.13
C GLY A 244 1.82 15.61 -2.56
N ALA A 245 1.49 16.75 -3.18
CA ALA A 245 1.96 17.07 -4.53
C ALA A 245 3.49 17.14 -4.60
N LEU A 246 4.13 17.85 -3.66
CA LEU A 246 5.59 17.94 -3.60
C LEU A 246 6.25 16.58 -3.35
N MET A 247 5.66 15.72 -2.52
CA MET A 247 6.16 14.38 -2.26
C MET A 247 6.14 13.51 -3.52
N VAL A 248 5.04 13.51 -4.28
CA VAL A 248 4.96 12.75 -5.55
C VAL A 248 6.00 13.26 -6.55
N LEU A 249 6.16 14.58 -6.67
CA LEU A 249 7.17 15.17 -7.55
C LEU A 249 8.58 14.76 -7.13
N ALA A 250 8.92 14.91 -5.84
CA ALA A 250 10.23 14.52 -5.32
C ALA A 250 10.49 13.02 -5.52
N PHE A 251 9.51 12.18 -5.21
CA PHE A 251 9.61 10.73 -5.38
C PHE A 251 9.79 10.35 -6.86
N GLY A 252 9.02 10.95 -7.76
CA GLY A 252 9.12 10.75 -9.20
C GLY A 252 10.45 11.21 -9.79
N PHE A 253 10.95 12.39 -9.43
CA PHE A 253 12.19 12.93 -9.99
C PHE A 253 13.46 12.32 -9.39
N VAL A 254 13.43 11.94 -8.11
CA VAL A 254 14.61 11.41 -7.40
C VAL A 254 14.70 9.89 -7.54
N LEU A 255 13.61 9.17 -7.25
CA LEU A 255 13.59 7.71 -7.23
C LEU A 255 13.01 7.09 -8.50
N GLY A 256 12.25 7.83 -9.30
CA GLY A 256 11.78 7.37 -10.61
C GLY A 256 12.93 6.92 -11.52
N PRO A 257 13.97 7.74 -11.75
CA PRO A 257 15.16 7.34 -12.52
C PRO A 257 16.04 6.28 -11.88
N SER A 258 15.74 5.91 -10.63
CA SER A 258 16.55 5.09 -9.74
C SER A 258 17.90 5.71 -9.34
N ILE A 259 18.30 5.47 -8.10
CA ILE A 259 19.61 5.84 -7.56
C ILE A 259 20.52 4.62 -7.61
N GLN A 260 21.70 4.80 -8.21
CA GLN A 260 22.75 3.78 -8.28
C GLN A 260 23.80 4.05 -7.20
N PHE A 261 24.12 3.04 -6.40
CA PHE A 261 25.20 3.08 -5.43
C PHE A 261 26.37 2.23 -5.95
N ARG A 262 27.57 2.80 -5.90
CA ARG A 262 28.81 2.16 -6.34
C ARG A 262 29.56 1.56 -5.17
#